data_AF-A0AAE5XD21-F1
#
_entry.id   AF-A0AAE5XD21-F1
#
_cell.length_a   1.000
_cell.length_b   1.000
_cell.length_c   1.000
_cell.angle_alpha   90.00
_cell.angle_beta   90.00
_cell.angle_gamma   90.00
#
_symmetry.space_group_name_H-M   'P 1'
#
loop_
_entity.id
_entity.type
_entity.pdbx_description
1 polymer ?
#
loop_
_entity_poly.entity_id
_entity_poly.type
_entity_poly.pdbx_seq_one_letter_code
_entity_poly.pdbx_strand_id
1 'polypeptide(L)'
;MTHAYYHPREQYLKVNSIQICYEELGDPDGEPMLLIMGLACQMTAWPPEFLEPLVEAGYRLIRLDNRDIGHSSEIECPHRVPVPVDFVRSKLGLPVTASYTLYDMADDAIALLDALKIERAHLVGVSMGGMISQIVAARQPQRIKSLTLMMTSNNSPKQPMPDLGTLWRINGGGVRGHHQEAALRRGVAFWETVQSPSFPTPKERILQRIARDYQRSYRPKGIVRQMRAILATGSLEKLARSITMPTLILHGSADPLMKPRNGQMLKQSIAHARLEMIPGWGHDLPLPLLPKLAQKVIEHARSVG
;
A
#
# COMPACT_ATOMS: atom_id res chain seq x y z
N MET A 1 17.78 2.97 -19.76
CA MET A 1 18.50 1.70 -19.99
C MET A 1 17.89 0.69 -19.02
N THR A 2 17.45 -0.47 -19.48
CA THR A 2 16.91 -1.51 -18.58
C THR A 2 18.08 -2.11 -17.79
N HIS A 3 18.06 -1.96 -16.46
CA HIS A 3 19.08 -2.48 -15.55
C HIS A 3 19.23 -4.00 -15.72
N ALA A 4 20.46 -4.53 -15.59
CA ALA A 4 20.75 -5.96 -15.79
C ALA A 4 19.96 -6.91 -14.86
N TYR A 5 19.36 -6.38 -13.79
CA TYR A 5 18.59 -7.13 -12.80
C TYR A 5 17.11 -6.71 -12.73
N TYR A 6 16.65 -5.83 -13.62
CA TYR A 6 15.24 -5.41 -13.68
C TYR A 6 14.50 -6.20 -14.77
N HIS A 7 14.13 -7.43 -14.43
CA HIS A 7 13.38 -8.34 -15.30
C HIS A 7 12.10 -8.79 -14.58
N PRO A 8 11.06 -7.94 -14.50
CA PRO A 8 9.82 -8.29 -13.81
C PRO A 8 9.19 -9.52 -14.45
N ARG A 9 9.09 -10.60 -13.68
CA ARG A 9 8.43 -11.84 -14.07
C ARG A 9 7.48 -12.26 -12.97
N GLU A 10 6.20 -12.30 -13.30
CA GLU A 10 5.17 -12.78 -12.38
C GLU A 10 5.43 -14.24 -12.00
N GLN A 11 5.39 -14.47 -10.70
CA GLN A 11 5.45 -15.77 -10.06
C GLN A 11 4.20 -15.96 -9.21
N TYR A 12 3.91 -17.21 -8.88
CA TYR A 12 2.70 -17.59 -8.16
C TYR A 12 3.02 -18.60 -7.07
N LEU A 13 2.59 -18.31 -5.85
CA LEU A 13 2.69 -19.22 -4.72
C LEU A 13 1.33 -19.37 -4.07
N LYS A 14 0.97 -20.61 -3.73
CA LYS A 14 -0.17 -20.88 -2.85
C LYS A 14 0.29 -20.67 -1.42
N VAL A 15 -0.32 -19.71 -0.75
CA VAL A 15 -0.06 -19.38 0.66
C VAL A 15 -1.40 -19.31 1.38
N ASN A 16 -1.46 -19.92 2.57
CA ASN A 16 -2.73 -20.08 3.29
C ASN A 16 -3.78 -20.76 2.39
N SER A 17 -4.94 -20.13 2.19
CA SER A 17 -6.03 -20.59 1.32
C SER A 17 -6.09 -19.87 -0.03
N ILE A 18 -5.05 -19.10 -0.41
CA ILE A 18 -5.06 -18.27 -1.60
C ILE A 18 -3.80 -18.47 -2.45
N GLN A 19 -3.88 -18.07 -3.72
CA GLN A 19 -2.72 -17.90 -4.58
C GLN A 19 -2.33 -16.42 -4.60
N ILE A 20 -1.07 -16.14 -4.26
CA ILE A 20 -0.47 -14.81 -4.37
C ILE A 20 0.35 -14.74 -5.66
N CYS A 21 0.06 -13.73 -6.47
CA CYS A 21 0.92 -13.28 -7.55
C CYS A 21 1.94 -12.28 -6.99
N TYR A 22 3.21 -12.52 -7.26
CA TYR A 22 4.30 -11.68 -6.81
C TYR A 22 5.41 -11.60 -7.87
N GLU A 23 6.32 -10.66 -7.70
CA GLU A 23 7.53 -10.50 -8.49
C GLU A 23 8.73 -10.36 -7.57
N GLU A 24 9.86 -10.84 -8.06
CA GLU A 24 11.17 -10.65 -7.45
C GLU A 24 12.05 -9.82 -8.39
N LEU A 25 12.76 -8.85 -7.84
CA LEU A 25 13.68 -7.99 -8.60
C LEU A 25 15.01 -7.86 -7.86
N GLY A 26 16.10 -7.69 -8.61
CA GLY A 26 17.45 -7.62 -8.06
C GLY A 26 18.12 -8.98 -7.90
N ASP A 27 19.23 -8.98 -7.17
CA ASP A 27 20.02 -10.19 -6.89
C ASP A 27 19.23 -11.15 -5.96
N PRO A 28 19.02 -12.44 -6.32
CA PRO A 28 18.40 -13.43 -5.44
C PRO A 28 19.12 -13.64 -4.10
N ASP A 29 20.42 -13.34 -4.03
CA ASP A 29 21.24 -13.38 -2.81
C ASP A 29 21.32 -12.02 -2.10
N GLY A 30 20.67 -10.99 -2.65
CA GLY A 30 20.57 -9.66 -2.07
C GLY A 30 19.70 -9.61 -0.81
N GLU A 31 19.81 -8.50 -0.08
CA GLU A 31 19.11 -8.30 1.20
C GLU A 31 17.58 -8.20 0.97
N PRO A 32 16.73 -9.05 1.58
CA PRO A 32 15.29 -9.08 1.27
C PRO A 32 14.53 -7.81 1.69
N MET A 33 13.70 -7.29 0.78
CA MET A 33 12.79 -6.17 1.03
C MET A 33 11.40 -6.44 0.45
N LEU A 34 10.39 -6.54 1.33
CA LEU A 34 8.99 -6.75 0.95
C LEU A 34 8.27 -5.42 0.76
N LEU A 35 7.58 -5.27 -0.37
CA LEU A 35 6.89 -4.06 -0.81
C LEU A 35 5.37 -4.30 -0.93
N ILE A 36 4.59 -3.69 -0.03
CA ILE A 36 3.12 -3.88 0.04
C ILE A 36 2.39 -2.63 -0.44
N MET A 37 1.62 -2.78 -1.52
CA MET A 37 0.85 -1.69 -2.11
C MET A 37 -0.47 -1.40 -1.37
N GLY A 38 -1.01 -0.22 -1.66
CA GLY A 38 -2.27 0.28 -1.11
C GLY A 38 -3.53 -0.37 -1.70
N LEU A 39 -4.68 0.08 -1.20
CA LEU A 39 -6.00 -0.36 -1.63
C LEU A 39 -6.16 -0.18 -3.14
N ALA A 40 -6.73 -1.19 -3.81
CA ALA A 40 -6.98 -1.25 -5.26
C ALA A 40 -5.74 -1.14 -6.16
N CYS A 41 -4.54 -0.96 -5.61
CA CYS A 41 -3.30 -0.92 -6.38
C CYS A 41 -2.76 -2.33 -6.61
N GLN A 42 -2.39 -2.59 -7.86
CA GLN A 42 -1.59 -3.76 -8.24
C GLN A 42 -0.12 -3.52 -7.89
N MET A 43 0.70 -4.57 -7.83
CA MET A 43 2.14 -4.44 -7.59
C MET A 43 2.86 -3.57 -8.64
N THR A 44 2.29 -3.46 -9.84
CA THR A 44 2.76 -2.58 -10.93
C THR A 44 2.63 -1.08 -10.62
N ALA A 45 1.96 -0.72 -9.52
CA ALA A 45 1.89 0.66 -9.03
C ALA A 45 3.19 1.12 -8.37
N TRP A 46 4.08 0.21 -7.97
CA TRP A 46 5.46 0.54 -7.61
C TRP A 46 6.24 0.95 -8.88
N PRO A 47 6.61 2.23 -9.05
CA PRO A 47 7.24 2.68 -10.29
C PRO A 47 8.70 2.18 -10.37
N PRO A 48 9.19 1.86 -11.58
CA PRO A 48 10.60 1.47 -11.77
C PRO A 48 11.58 2.46 -11.16
N GLU A 49 11.31 3.77 -11.26
CA GLU A 49 12.19 4.83 -10.75
C GLU A 49 12.30 4.86 -9.21
N PHE A 50 11.41 4.16 -8.51
CA PHE A 50 11.53 3.91 -7.07
C PHE A 50 12.25 2.58 -6.79
N LEU A 51 12.09 1.57 -7.64
CA LEU A 51 12.63 0.23 -7.47
C LEU A 51 14.09 0.10 -7.90
N GLU A 52 14.46 0.73 -9.01
CA GLU A 52 15.81 0.65 -9.60
C GLU A 52 16.90 1.06 -8.59
N PRO A 53 16.79 2.19 -7.85
CA PRO A 53 17.82 2.53 -6.85
C PRO A 53 17.92 1.52 -5.70
N LEU A 54 16.81 0.85 -5.34
CA LEU A 54 16.81 -0.17 -4.29
C LEU A 54 17.54 -1.44 -4.78
N VAL A 55 17.29 -1.85 -6.03
CA VAL A 55 18.00 -2.96 -6.66
C VAL A 55 19.51 -2.64 -6.77
N GLU A 56 19.86 -1.44 -7.24
CA GLU A 56 21.24 -0.96 -7.32
C GLU A 56 21.93 -0.92 -5.95
N ALA A 57 21.17 -0.67 -4.89
CA ALA A 57 21.66 -0.67 -3.51
C ALA A 57 21.90 -2.07 -2.92
N GLY A 58 21.58 -3.15 -3.66
CA GLY A 58 21.82 -4.55 -3.27
C GLY A 58 20.63 -5.25 -2.62
N TYR A 59 19.41 -4.70 -2.74
CA TYR A 59 18.20 -5.33 -2.17
C TYR A 59 17.55 -6.30 -3.16
N ARG A 60 17.15 -7.47 -2.65
CA ARG A 60 16.21 -8.38 -3.29
C ARG A 60 14.79 -7.90 -3.00
N LEU A 61 14.14 -7.31 -3.99
CA LEU A 61 12.79 -6.76 -3.83
C LEU A 61 11.75 -7.83 -4.08
N ILE A 62 10.79 -7.96 -3.17
CA ILE A 62 9.60 -8.79 -3.32
C ILE A 62 8.40 -7.86 -3.32
N ARG A 63 7.64 -7.81 -4.41
CA ARG A 63 6.37 -7.08 -4.48
C ARG A 63 5.24 -8.04 -4.83
N LEU A 64 4.06 -7.81 -4.25
CA LEU A 64 2.91 -8.70 -4.43
C LEU A 64 1.65 -7.94 -4.80
N ASP A 65 0.80 -8.61 -5.56
CA ASP A 65 -0.61 -8.29 -5.62
C ASP A 65 -1.27 -8.79 -4.33
N ASN A 66 -1.90 -7.89 -3.59
CA ASN A 66 -2.72 -8.28 -2.44
C ASN A 66 -3.88 -9.19 -2.89
N ARG A 67 -4.46 -10.00 -1.99
CA ARG A 67 -5.75 -10.67 -2.27
C ARG A 67 -6.77 -9.67 -2.83
N ASP A 68 -7.60 -10.12 -3.75
CA ASP A 68 -8.64 -9.34 -4.43
C ASP A 68 -8.18 -8.25 -5.42
N ILE A 69 -6.88 -8.14 -5.72
CA ILE A 69 -6.38 -7.22 -6.75
C ILE A 69 -5.34 -7.92 -7.64
N GLY A 70 -5.17 -7.41 -8.87
CA GLY A 70 -4.18 -7.95 -9.79
C GLY A 70 -4.44 -9.41 -10.16
N HIS A 71 -3.40 -10.23 -10.14
CA HIS A 71 -3.46 -11.67 -10.46
C HIS A 71 -3.45 -12.58 -9.23
N SER A 72 -3.51 -12.02 -8.01
CA SER A 72 -3.77 -12.81 -6.80
C SER A 72 -5.23 -13.26 -6.72
N SER A 73 -5.51 -14.26 -5.89
CA SER A 73 -6.85 -14.83 -5.76
C SER A 73 -7.92 -13.78 -5.46
N GLU A 74 -9.04 -13.91 -6.15
CA GLU A 74 -10.26 -13.20 -5.83
C GLU A 74 -11.05 -13.99 -4.79
N ILE A 75 -11.53 -13.32 -3.74
CA ILE A 75 -12.32 -13.96 -2.68
C ILE A 75 -13.80 -13.88 -3.04
N GLU A 76 -14.44 -15.03 -3.10
CA GLU A 76 -15.89 -15.11 -3.27
C GLU A 76 -16.58 -14.95 -1.92
N CYS A 77 -17.38 -13.89 -1.78
CA CYS A 77 -18.32 -13.81 -0.67
C CYS A 77 -19.47 -12.85 -0.97
N PRO A 78 -20.72 -13.30 -0.84
CA PRO A 78 -21.88 -12.45 -1.03
C PRO A 78 -22.02 -11.47 0.14
N HIS A 79 -21.69 -10.19 -0.09
CA HIS A 79 -21.95 -9.13 0.88
C HIS A 79 -23.20 -8.36 0.47
N ARG A 80 -24.18 -8.31 1.36
CA ARG A 80 -25.47 -7.64 1.11
C ARG A 80 -25.53 -6.21 1.66
N VAL A 81 -24.62 -5.85 2.56
CA VAL A 81 -24.62 -4.52 3.21
C VAL A 81 -23.89 -3.51 2.32
N PRO A 82 -24.49 -2.37 1.96
CA PRO A 82 -23.78 -1.31 1.21
C PRO A 82 -22.63 -0.70 2.01
N VAL A 83 -21.51 -0.40 1.36
CA VAL A 83 -20.31 0.20 2.01
C VAL A 83 -20.62 1.45 2.84
N PRO A 84 -21.48 2.40 2.41
CA PRO A 84 -21.78 3.57 3.24
C PRO A 84 -22.38 3.20 4.60
N VAL A 85 -23.13 2.10 4.68
CA VAL A 85 -23.67 1.59 5.95
C VAL A 85 -22.54 1.03 6.81
N ASP A 86 -21.64 0.23 6.25
CA ASP A 86 -20.46 -0.29 6.95
C ASP A 86 -19.56 0.84 7.46
N PHE A 87 -19.42 1.90 6.67
CA PHE A 87 -18.64 3.08 7.04
C PHE A 87 -19.24 3.77 8.29
N VAL A 88 -20.55 4.01 8.30
CA VAL A 88 -21.25 4.60 9.46
C VAL A 88 -21.11 3.69 10.68
N ARG A 89 -21.29 2.38 10.52
CA ARG A 89 -21.12 1.39 11.61
C ARG A 89 -19.72 1.47 12.21
N SER A 90 -18.68 1.47 11.38
CA SER A 90 -17.29 1.57 11.81
C SER A 90 -17.04 2.87 12.59
N LYS A 91 -17.61 4.00 12.15
CA LYS A 91 -17.50 5.29 12.87
C LYS A 91 -18.19 5.30 14.23
N LEU A 92 -19.25 4.51 14.40
CA LEU A 92 -19.92 4.31 15.69
C LEU A 92 -19.24 3.23 16.55
N GLY A 93 -18.10 2.67 16.12
CA GLY A 93 -17.41 1.59 16.82
C GLY A 93 -18.14 0.24 16.75
N LEU A 94 -19.13 0.10 15.87
CA LEU A 94 -19.86 -1.14 15.64
C LEU A 94 -19.07 -2.06 14.71
N PRO A 95 -19.15 -3.39 14.89
CA PRO A 95 -18.42 -4.35 14.05
C PRO A 95 -18.91 -4.28 12.60
N VAL A 96 -17.97 -4.38 11.67
CA VAL A 96 -18.23 -4.51 10.22
C VAL A 96 -17.92 -5.94 9.82
N THR A 97 -18.87 -6.59 9.15
CA THR A 97 -18.68 -7.95 8.64
C THR A 97 -17.92 -7.89 7.31
N ALA A 98 -16.81 -8.61 7.21
CA ALA A 98 -16.00 -8.73 6.01
C ALA A 98 -15.54 -10.19 5.83
N SER A 99 -15.24 -10.60 4.58
CA SER A 99 -14.61 -11.90 4.28
C SER A 99 -13.27 -12.11 4.96
N TYR A 100 -12.55 -11.02 5.16
CA TYR A 100 -11.21 -10.98 5.72
C TYR A 100 -10.95 -9.57 6.24
N THR A 101 -9.89 -9.46 7.02
CA THR A 101 -9.37 -8.23 7.59
C THR A 101 -7.95 -7.99 7.09
N LEU A 102 -7.34 -6.87 7.48
CA LEU A 102 -5.94 -6.63 7.19
C LEU A 102 -5.01 -7.59 7.97
N TYR A 103 -5.50 -8.27 9.02
CA TYR A 103 -4.73 -9.32 9.70
C TYR A 103 -4.50 -10.52 8.78
N ASP A 104 -5.52 -10.93 8.02
CA ASP A 104 -5.38 -12.01 7.05
C ASP A 104 -4.40 -11.62 5.93
N MET A 105 -4.42 -10.36 5.49
CA MET A 105 -3.47 -9.85 4.49
C MET A 105 -2.03 -9.77 5.03
N ALA A 106 -1.87 -9.50 6.34
CA ALA A 106 -0.57 -9.58 7.01
C ALA A 106 -0.07 -11.03 7.11
N ASP A 107 -0.98 -11.98 7.35
CA ASP A 107 -0.66 -13.41 7.38
C ASP A 107 -0.28 -13.91 5.97
N ASP A 108 -0.87 -13.37 4.89
CA ASP A 108 -0.42 -13.66 3.51
C ASP A 108 1.00 -13.17 3.24
N ALA A 109 1.33 -11.96 3.70
CA ALA A 109 2.65 -11.37 3.52
C ALA A 109 3.74 -12.21 4.21
N ILE A 110 3.48 -12.69 5.44
CA ILE A 110 4.39 -13.58 6.16
C ILE A 110 4.47 -14.95 5.50
N ALA A 111 3.35 -15.53 5.09
CA ALA A 111 3.33 -16.83 4.42
C ALA A 111 4.07 -16.79 3.07
N LEU A 112 4.06 -15.65 2.36
CA LEU A 112 4.89 -15.43 1.19
C LEU A 112 6.39 -15.46 1.54
N LEU A 113 6.82 -14.78 2.61
CA LEU A 113 8.21 -14.84 3.07
C LEU A 113 8.61 -16.28 3.46
N ASP A 114 7.72 -17.02 4.13
CA ASP A 114 7.97 -18.42 4.50
C ASP A 114 8.16 -19.32 3.26
N ALA A 115 7.28 -19.18 2.27
CA ALA A 115 7.36 -19.94 1.03
C ALA A 115 8.64 -19.62 0.22
N LEU A 116 9.11 -18.37 0.31
CA LEU A 116 10.38 -17.92 -0.28
C LEU A 116 11.61 -18.23 0.59
N LYS A 117 11.42 -18.86 1.76
CA LYS A 117 12.46 -19.16 2.75
C LYS A 117 13.23 -17.92 3.23
N ILE A 118 12.53 -16.78 3.32
CA ILE A 118 13.08 -15.52 3.82
C ILE A 118 12.83 -15.42 5.32
N GLU A 119 13.87 -15.57 6.13
CA GLU A 119 13.77 -15.49 7.59
C GLU A 119 13.47 -14.07 8.07
N ARG A 120 14.17 -13.06 7.53
CA ARG A 120 13.94 -11.66 7.88
C ARG A 120 14.01 -10.76 6.65
N ALA A 121 13.20 -9.70 6.63
CA ALA A 121 13.18 -8.73 5.54
C ALA A 121 13.00 -7.29 6.05
N HIS A 122 13.40 -6.31 5.25
CA HIS A 122 12.90 -4.95 5.35
C HIS A 122 11.47 -4.89 4.82
N LEU A 123 10.62 -4.04 5.40
CA LEU A 123 9.22 -3.94 5.02
C LEU A 123 8.85 -2.52 4.64
N VAL A 124 8.31 -2.32 3.44
CA VAL A 124 7.85 -1.01 2.95
C VAL A 124 6.37 -1.12 2.58
N GLY A 125 5.53 -0.33 3.22
CA GLY A 125 4.09 -0.30 2.97
C GLY A 125 3.58 1.08 2.61
N VAL A 126 2.75 1.17 1.57
CA VAL A 126 2.08 2.42 1.15
C VAL A 126 0.59 2.36 1.47
N SER A 127 0.03 3.40 2.10
CA SER A 127 -1.41 3.52 2.35
C SER A 127 -1.97 2.30 3.10
N MET A 128 -2.97 1.58 2.57
CA MET A 128 -3.44 0.30 3.15
C MET A 128 -2.29 -0.72 3.36
N GLY A 129 -1.31 -0.76 2.45
CA GLY A 129 -0.11 -1.58 2.60
C GLY A 129 0.70 -1.21 3.84
N GLY A 130 0.73 0.08 4.21
CA GLY A 130 1.33 0.53 5.47
C GLY A 130 0.55 0.08 6.72
N MET A 131 -0.77 -0.11 6.63
CA MET A 131 -1.57 -0.69 7.71
C MET A 131 -1.29 -2.19 7.86
N ILE A 132 -1.18 -2.91 6.74
CA ILE A 132 -0.78 -4.32 6.71
C ILE A 132 0.63 -4.47 7.31
N SER A 133 1.57 -3.61 6.91
CA SER A 133 2.94 -3.64 7.42
C SER A 133 3.04 -3.37 8.92
N GLN A 134 2.19 -2.50 9.48
CA GLN A 134 2.11 -2.33 10.94
C GLN A 134 1.68 -3.61 11.64
N ILE A 135 0.70 -4.33 11.08
CA ILE A 135 0.23 -5.59 11.67
C ILE A 135 1.33 -6.66 11.62
N VAL A 136 2.01 -6.80 10.48
CA VAL A 136 3.14 -7.71 10.32
C VAL A 136 4.22 -7.40 11.35
N ALA A 137 4.67 -6.14 11.41
CA ALA A 137 5.73 -5.70 12.31
C ALA A 137 5.39 -5.91 13.80
N ALA A 138 4.12 -5.70 14.19
CA ALA A 138 3.70 -5.87 15.57
C ALA A 138 3.48 -7.34 15.98
N ARG A 139 3.00 -8.20 15.07
CA ARG A 139 2.72 -9.63 15.36
C ARG A 139 3.95 -10.52 15.16
N GLN A 140 4.86 -10.13 14.27
CA GLN A 140 6.04 -10.92 13.89
C GLN A 140 7.32 -10.05 13.92
N PRO A 141 7.64 -9.36 15.04
CA PRO A 141 8.74 -8.41 15.10
C PRO A 141 10.10 -9.04 14.75
N GLN A 142 10.30 -10.33 15.09
CA GLN A 142 11.51 -11.08 14.77
C GLN A 142 11.73 -11.27 13.27
N ARG A 143 10.68 -11.17 12.44
CA ARG A 143 10.75 -11.33 10.99
C ARG A 143 11.12 -10.03 10.26
N ILE A 144 11.11 -8.89 10.94
CA ILE A 144 11.26 -7.58 10.31
C ILE A 144 12.56 -6.91 10.77
N LYS A 145 13.39 -6.48 9.81
CA LYS A 145 14.65 -5.77 10.07
C LYS A 145 14.40 -4.28 10.31
N SER A 146 13.72 -3.63 9.37
CA SER A 146 13.19 -2.27 9.53
C SER A 146 11.83 -2.12 8.86
N LEU A 147 11.09 -1.11 9.31
CA LEU A 147 9.77 -0.77 8.78
C LEU A 147 9.78 0.62 8.14
N THR A 148 9.26 0.73 6.92
CA THR A 148 8.98 2.00 6.25
C THR A 148 7.49 2.11 5.97
N LEU A 149 6.86 3.17 6.48
CA LEU A 149 5.44 3.48 6.34
C LEU A 149 5.28 4.74 5.50
N MET A 150 4.65 4.62 4.34
CA MET A 150 4.45 5.72 3.42
C MET A 150 2.96 6.08 3.35
N MET A 151 2.64 7.36 3.55
CA MET A 151 1.30 7.94 3.33
C MET A 151 0.16 7.05 3.88
N THR A 152 0.26 6.69 5.16
CA THR A 152 -0.64 5.74 5.83
C THR A 152 -1.09 6.26 7.20
N SER A 153 -1.87 5.48 7.94
CA SER A 153 -2.34 5.82 9.28
C SER A 153 -2.35 4.58 10.19
N ASN A 154 -2.63 4.78 11.47
CA ASN A 154 -2.91 3.72 12.43
C ASN A 154 -4.40 3.31 12.46
N ASN A 155 -5.16 3.69 11.42
CA ASN A 155 -6.60 3.43 11.28
C ASN A 155 -7.44 3.82 12.52
N SER A 156 -6.98 4.78 13.33
CA SER A 156 -7.70 5.20 14.53
C SER A 156 -9.03 5.87 14.16
N PRO A 157 -10.13 5.64 14.91
CA PRO A 157 -11.39 6.35 14.66
C PRO A 157 -11.25 7.88 14.81
N LYS A 158 -10.23 8.34 15.55
CA LYS A 158 -9.87 9.75 15.76
C LYS A 158 -9.10 10.37 14.58
N GLN A 159 -8.76 9.58 13.56
CA GLN A 159 -8.02 10.08 12.42
C GLN A 159 -8.83 11.14 11.66
N PRO A 160 -8.16 12.18 11.12
CA PRO A 160 -8.83 13.16 10.27
C PRO A 160 -9.46 12.48 9.06
N MET A 161 -10.67 12.90 8.71
CA MET A 161 -11.35 12.44 7.51
C MET A 161 -10.95 13.29 6.30
N PRO A 162 -10.84 12.69 5.11
CA PRO A 162 -10.94 13.45 3.87
C PRO A 162 -12.27 14.21 3.82
N ASP A 163 -12.27 15.36 3.15
CA ASP A 163 -13.49 16.11 2.90
C ASP A 163 -14.44 15.34 1.97
N LEU A 164 -15.74 15.66 2.02
CA LEU A 164 -16.77 14.96 1.26
C LEU A 164 -16.56 15.05 -0.26
N GLY A 165 -16.01 16.17 -0.76
CA GLY A 165 -15.70 16.36 -2.17
C GLY A 165 -14.58 15.42 -2.64
N THR A 166 -13.52 15.33 -1.85
CA THR A 166 -12.42 14.37 -2.05
C THR A 166 -12.97 12.94 -2.06
N LEU A 167 -13.77 12.55 -1.06
CA LEU A 167 -14.39 11.22 -1.00
C LEU A 167 -15.27 10.92 -2.22
N TRP A 168 -16.04 11.89 -2.69
CA TRP A 168 -16.89 11.71 -3.87
C TRP A 168 -16.06 11.50 -5.14
N ARG A 169 -15.00 12.30 -5.34
CA ARG A 169 -14.13 12.21 -6.53
C ARG A 169 -13.32 10.91 -6.56
N ILE A 170 -12.72 10.49 -5.44
CA ILE A 170 -11.96 9.23 -5.38
C ILE A 170 -12.83 7.99 -5.59
N ASN A 171 -14.12 8.06 -5.23
CA ASN A 171 -15.11 7.03 -5.53
C ASN A 171 -15.65 7.11 -6.96
N GLY A 172 -15.02 7.91 -7.81
CA GLY A 172 -15.29 7.96 -9.24
C GLY A 172 -16.29 9.04 -9.67
N GLY A 173 -16.68 9.97 -8.79
CA GLY A 173 -17.47 11.15 -9.18
C GLY A 173 -18.80 10.83 -9.88
N GLY A 174 -19.42 9.70 -9.54
CA GLY A 174 -20.67 9.24 -10.17
C GLY A 174 -20.51 8.50 -11.50
N VAL A 175 -19.28 8.26 -11.99
CA VAL A 175 -19.04 7.51 -13.23
C VAL A 175 -19.45 6.04 -13.06
N ARG A 176 -20.43 5.60 -13.86
CA ARG A 176 -20.98 4.23 -13.87
C ARG A 176 -20.32 3.36 -14.93
N GLY A 177 -20.50 2.03 -14.80
CA GLY A 177 -20.05 1.04 -15.76
C GLY A 177 -18.62 0.55 -15.53
N HIS A 178 -18.31 -0.62 -16.09
CA HIS A 178 -17.05 -1.34 -15.87
C HIS A 178 -16.14 -1.44 -17.10
N HIS A 179 -16.54 -0.84 -18.23
CA HIS A 179 -15.73 -0.76 -19.43
C HIS A 179 -14.52 0.17 -19.23
N GLN A 180 -13.50 0.02 -20.08
CA GLN A 180 -12.21 0.69 -19.94
C GLN A 180 -12.32 2.21 -19.85
N GLU A 181 -13.17 2.83 -20.68
CA GLU A 181 -13.36 4.29 -20.66
C GLU A 181 -13.88 4.79 -19.30
N ALA A 182 -14.84 4.09 -18.69
CA ALA A 182 -15.34 4.42 -17.36
C ALA A 182 -14.26 4.21 -16.28
N ALA A 183 -13.45 3.15 -16.41
CA ALA A 183 -12.32 2.92 -15.50
C ALA A 183 -11.26 4.03 -15.62
N LEU A 184 -10.94 4.47 -16.83
CA LEU A 184 -10.03 5.58 -17.09
C LEU A 184 -10.56 6.89 -16.49
N ARG A 185 -11.83 7.22 -16.73
CA ARG A 185 -12.45 8.43 -16.15
C ARG A 185 -12.39 8.44 -14.61
N ARG A 186 -12.68 7.30 -13.96
CA ARG A 186 -12.53 7.18 -12.50
C ARG A 186 -11.08 7.29 -12.05
N GLY A 187 -10.15 6.65 -12.75
CA GLY A 187 -8.72 6.71 -12.42
C GLY A 187 -8.15 8.12 -12.54
N VAL A 188 -8.55 8.88 -13.56
CA VAL A 188 -8.16 10.30 -13.72
C VAL A 188 -8.78 11.14 -12.61
N ALA A 189 -10.07 10.97 -12.30
CA ALA A 189 -10.71 11.69 -11.20
C ALA A 189 -10.03 11.42 -9.84
N PHE A 190 -9.66 10.16 -9.59
CA PHE A 190 -8.85 9.77 -8.42
C PHE A 190 -7.51 10.49 -8.43
N TRP A 191 -6.72 10.35 -9.51
CA TRP A 191 -5.39 10.95 -9.62
C TRP A 191 -5.41 12.46 -9.46
N GLU A 192 -6.28 13.19 -10.17
CA GLU A 192 -6.38 14.65 -10.07
C GLU A 192 -6.66 15.12 -8.63
N THR A 193 -7.35 14.29 -7.86
CA THR A 193 -7.69 14.56 -6.46
C THR A 193 -6.52 14.30 -5.53
N VAL A 194 -5.71 13.27 -5.79
CA VAL A 194 -4.63 12.83 -4.89
C VAL A 194 -3.23 13.30 -5.27
N GLN A 195 -3.05 13.78 -6.50
CA GLN A 195 -1.74 14.11 -7.05
C GLN A 195 -0.96 15.11 -6.19
N SER A 196 0.36 15.02 -6.28
CA SER A 196 1.26 15.95 -5.62
C SER A 196 1.27 17.32 -6.27
N PRO A 197 0.80 18.40 -5.58
CA PRO A 197 0.77 19.73 -6.17
C PRO A 197 2.16 20.28 -6.52
N SER A 198 3.20 19.93 -5.77
CA SER A 198 4.57 20.39 -6.04
C SER A 198 5.38 19.42 -6.91
N PHE A 199 4.82 18.27 -7.27
CA PHE A 199 5.49 17.24 -8.06
C PHE A 199 4.53 16.68 -9.12
N PRO A 200 4.06 17.50 -10.07
CA PRO A 200 3.07 17.07 -11.04
C PRO A 200 3.63 15.92 -11.91
N THR A 201 2.80 14.90 -12.12
CA THR A 201 3.10 13.82 -13.07
C THR A 201 2.39 14.11 -14.40
N PRO A 202 3.05 13.95 -15.56
CA PRO A 202 2.40 14.16 -16.85
C PRO A 202 1.14 13.30 -17.02
N LYS A 203 0.05 13.92 -17.51
CA LYS A 203 -1.27 13.28 -17.64
C LYS A 203 -1.23 12.03 -18.53
N GLU A 204 -0.44 12.07 -19.60
CA GLU A 204 -0.27 10.97 -20.54
C GLU A 204 0.29 9.73 -19.85
N ARG A 205 1.26 9.90 -18.94
CA ARG A 205 1.83 8.81 -18.16
C ARG A 205 0.81 8.20 -17.20
N ILE A 206 -0.05 9.03 -16.62
CA ILE A 206 -1.14 8.57 -15.75
C ILE A 206 -2.17 7.76 -16.55
N LEU A 207 -2.57 8.25 -17.73
CA LEU A 207 -3.48 7.53 -18.62
C LEU A 207 -2.91 6.19 -19.06
N GLN A 208 -1.64 6.15 -19.47
CA GLN A 208 -0.94 4.91 -19.83
C GLN A 208 -0.90 3.92 -18.67
N ARG A 209 -0.58 4.39 -17.46
CA ARG A 209 -0.58 3.56 -16.25
C ARG A 209 -1.97 2.97 -15.97
N ILE A 210 -3.02 3.80 -15.95
CA ILE A 210 -4.39 3.34 -15.68
C ILE A 210 -4.85 2.34 -16.75
N ALA A 211 -4.56 2.61 -18.03
CA ALA A 211 -4.92 1.72 -19.13
C ALA A 211 -4.20 0.36 -19.01
N ARG A 212 -2.89 0.37 -18.74
CA ARG A 212 -2.09 -0.84 -18.51
C ARG A 212 -2.61 -1.64 -17.32
N ASP A 213 -2.86 -0.98 -16.19
CA ASP A 213 -3.34 -1.65 -14.99
C ASP A 213 -4.75 -2.25 -15.23
N TYR A 214 -5.64 -1.55 -15.95
CA TYR A 214 -6.94 -2.09 -16.36
C TYR A 214 -6.82 -3.32 -17.27
N GLN A 215 -5.92 -3.26 -18.26
CA GLN A 215 -5.67 -4.37 -19.19
C GLN A 215 -5.05 -5.59 -18.50
N ARG A 216 -4.16 -5.36 -17.53
CA ARG A 216 -3.58 -6.42 -16.71
C ARG A 216 -4.67 -7.09 -15.87
N SER A 217 -5.39 -6.32 -15.06
CA SER A 217 -6.45 -6.87 -14.21
C SER A 217 -7.44 -5.81 -13.77
N TYR A 218 -8.73 -6.10 -13.92
CA TYR A 218 -9.81 -5.22 -13.48
C TYR A 218 -10.74 -5.94 -12.49
N ARG A 219 -10.60 -5.64 -11.19
CA ARG A 219 -11.29 -6.31 -10.06
C ARG A 219 -12.14 -5.35 -9.22
N PRO A 220 -13.23 -4.76 -9.75
CA PRO A 220 -14.00 -3.74 -9.04
C PRO A 220 -14.66 -4.25 -7.76
N LYS A 221 -15.08 -5.53 -7.70
CA LYS A 221 -15.62 -6.14 -6.48
C LYS A 221 -14.55 -6.33 -5.41
N GLY A 222 -13.30 -6.56 -5.83
CA GLY A 222 -12.15 -6.69 -4.93
C GLY A 222 -11.81 -5.40 -4.19
N ILE A 223 -11.94 -4.26 -4.87
CA ILE A 223 -11.81 -2.92 -4.25
C ILE A 223 -12.79 -2.78 -3.07
N VAL A 224 -14.03 -3.22 -3.25
CA VAL A 224 -15.07 -3.16 -2.22
C VAL A 224 -14.71 -4.08 -1.03
N ARG A 225 -14.19 -5.28 -1.29
CA ARG A 225 -13.75 -6.21 -0.24
C ARG A 225 -12.55 -5.68 0.53
N GLN A 226 -11.55 -5.11 -0.13
CA GLN A 226 -10.40 -4.47 0.53
C GLN A 226 -10.83 -3.29 1.40
N MET A 227 -11.77 -2.45 0.92
CA MET A 227 -12.30 -1.35 1.73
C MET A 227 -13.03 -1.86 2.98
N ARG A 228 -13.83 -2.93 2.87
CA ARG A 228 -14.45 -3.56 4.05
C ARG A 228 -13.42 -4.17 4.99
N ALA A 229 -12.34 -4.75 4.48
CA ALA A 229 -11.27 -5.28 5.31
C ALA A 229 -10.62 -4.18 6.17
N ILE A 230 -10.41 -2.97 5.62
CA ILE A 230 -9.94 -1.80 6.40
C ILE A 230 -10.94 -1.47 7.51
N LEU A 231 -12.23 -1.39 7.20
CA LEU A 231 -13.27 -1.04 8.17
C LEU A 231 -13.43 -2.10 9.28
N ALA A 232 -13.39 -3.38 8.91
CA ALA A 232 -13.52 -4.52 9.81
C ALA A 232 -12.30 -4.73 10.72
N THR A 233 -11.11 -4.33 10.26
CA THR A 233 -9.87 -4.39 11.06
C THR A 233 -9.92 -3.48 12.28
N GLY A 234 -10.54 -2.32 12.15
CA GLY A 234 -10.58 -1.32 13.21
C GLY A 234 -9.22 -0.69 13.49
N SER A 235 -9.08 -0.11 14.69
CA SER A 235 -7.92 0.70 15.05
C SER A 235 -6.65 -0.11 15.30
N LEU A 236 -5.56 0.32 14.69
CA LEU A 236 -4.21 -0.20 14.91
C LEU A 236 -3.43 0.63 15.94
N GLU A 237 -4.03 1.63 16.59
CA GLU A 237 -3.32 2.55 17.50
C GLU A 237 -2.62 1.81 18.65
N LYS A 238 -3.30 0.82 19.26
CA LYS A 238 -2.70 -0.01 20.31
C LYS A 238 -1.62 -0.93 19.76
N LEU A 239 -1.84 -1.49 18.58
CA LEU A 239 -0.91 -2.41 17.91
C LEU A 239 0.37 -1.68 17.49
N ALA A 240 0.26 -0.46 16.99
CA ALA A 240 1.41 0.36 16.60
C ALA A 240 2.36 0.63 17.78
N ARG A 241 1.85 0.68 19.03
CA ARG A 241 2.68 0.85 20.23
C ARG A 241 3.58 -0.34 20.54
N SER A 242 3.29 -1.53 20.01
CA SER A 242 4.14 -2.72 20.20
C SER A 242 5.17 -2.92 19.08
N ILE A 243 5.25 -2.00 18.10
CA ILE A 243 6.27 -2.02 17.05
C ILE A 243 7.62 -1.62 17.66
N THR A 244 8.60 -2.54 17.61
CA THR A 244 9.90 -2.40 18.29
C THR A 244 11.07 -2.05 17.37
N MET A 245 11.01 -2.43 16.09
CA MET A 245 12.10 -2.17 15.15
C MET A 245 12.14 -0.70 14.70
N PRO A 246 13.30 -0.21 14.23
CA PRO A 246 13.40 1.14 13.70
C PRO A 246 12.41 1.37 12.55
N THR A 247 11.65 2.45 12.67
CA THR A 247 10.55 2.75 11.76
C THR A 247 10.75 4.11 11.09
N LEU A 248 10.68 4.17 9.76
CA LEU A 248 10.64 5.41 9.00
C LEU A 248 9.20 5.66 8.55
N ILE A 249 8.70 6.87 8.80
CA ILE A 249 7.41 7.34 8.30
C ILE A 249 7.69 8.44 7.28
N LEU A 250 7.30 8.23 6.03
CA LEU A 250 7.34 9.24 4.97
C LEU A 250 5.91 9.69 4.68
N HIS A 251 5.64 10.98 4.83
CA HIS A 251 4.28 11.51 4.65
C HIS A 251 4.28 12.83 3.89
N GLY A 252 3.30 13.01 3.02
CA GLY A 252 3.15 14.25 2.26
C GLY A 252 2.39 15.33 3.02
N SER A 253 2.89 16.57 3.02
CA SER A 253 2.21 17.69 3.70
C SER A 253 0.91 18.11 3.01
N ALA A 254 0.72 17.70 1.74
CA ALA A 254 -0.42 18.05 0.92
C ALA A 254 -1.33 16.83 0.65
N ASP A 255 -1.12 15.71 1.34
CA ASP A 255 -1.92 14.50 1.18
C ASP A 255 -3.42 14.79 1.50
N PRO A 256 -4.31 14.73 0.51
CA PRO A 256 -5.72 15.07 0.70
C PRO A 256 -6.52 13.89 1.23
N LEU A 257 -6.01 12.67 1.10
CA LEU A 257 -6.66 11.42 1.49
C LEU A 257 -6.21 11.02 2.89
N MET A 258 -4.95 10.63 3.06
CA MET A 258 -4.35 10.41 4.37
C MET A 258 -3.77 11.73 4.86
N LYS A 259 -4.61 12.61 5.43
CA LYS A 259 -4.19 13.94 5.90
C LYS A 259 -2.90 13.89 6.76
N PRO A 260 -2.02 14.90 6.73
CA PRO A 260 -0.70 14.89 7.39
C PRO A 260 -0.69 14.50 8.87
N ARG A 261 -1.77 14.81 9.60
CA ARG A 261 -1.96 14.41 11.00
C ARG A 261 -1.89 12.89 11.21
N ASN A 262 -2.18 12.07 10.19
CA ASN A 262 -2.00 10.63 10.26
C ASN A 262 -0.54 10.20 10.46
N GLY A 263 0.40 10.81 9.74
CA GLY A 263 1.83 10.57 9.94
C GLY A 263 2.30 11.02 11.33
N GLN A 264 1.75 12.13 11.84
CA GLN A 264 2.02 12.60 13.21
C GLN A 264 1.49 11.64 14.27
N MET A 265 0.25 11.14 14.10
CA MET A 265 -0.36 10.15 14.99
C MET A 265 0.41 8.83 14.99
N LEU A 266 0.93 8.39 13.84
CA LEU A 266 1.82 7.23 13.76
C LEU A 266 3.13 7.45 14.52
N LYS A 267 3.78 8.59 14.33
CA LYS A 267 5.00 8.97 15.07
C LYS A 267 4.78 9.02 16.58
N GLN A 268 3.60 9.43 17.02
CA GLN A 268 3.22 9.39 18.44
C GLN A 268 2.93 7.97 18.94
N SER A 269 2.46 7.08 18.06
CA SER A 269 2.10 5.70 18.42
C SER A 269 3.32 4.78 18.47
N ILE A 270 4.31 4.99 17.61
CA ILE A 270 5.48 4.10 17.44
C ILE A 270 6.71 4.77 18.08
N ALA A 271 7.20 4.24 19.19
CA ALA A 271 8.28 4.84 19.97
C ALA A 271 9.55 5.12 19.15
N HIS A 272 9.97 4.16 18.34
CA HIS A 272 11.21 4.21 17.53
C HIS A 272 10.99 4.73 16.11
N ALA A 273 9.87 5.42 15.85
CA ALA A 273 9.62 5.98 14.53
C ALA A 273 10.35 7.30 14.29
N ARG A 274 10.75 7.57 13.05
CA ARG A 274 11.17 8.90 12.57
C ARG A 274 10.17 9.35 11.51
N LEU A 275 9.60 10.54 11.68
CA LEU A 275 8.69 11.12 10.69
C LEU A 275 9.42 12.11 9.82
N GLU A 276 9.30 11.94 8.51
CA GLU A 276 9.66 12.95 7.53
C GLU A 276 8.41 13.42 6.79
N MET A 277 8.07 14.70 7.02
CA MET A 277 7.02 15.38 6.27
C MET A 277 7.63 16.01 5.02
N ILE A 278 7.14 15.64 3.84
CA ILE A 278 7.63 16.16 2.55
C ILE A 278 6.68 17.26 2.06
N PRO A 279 7.14 18.52 1.96
CA PRO A 279 6.32 19.62 1.47
C PRO A 279 5.77 19.37 0.06
N GLY A 280 4.47 19.58 -0.13
CA GLY A 280 3.84 19.52 -1.45
C GLY A 280 3.68 18.13 -2.06
N TRP A 281 4.02 17.08 -1.31
CA TRP A 281 3.74 15.69 -1.68
C TRP A 281 2.29 15.35 -1.30
N GLY A 282 1.54 14.79 -2.25
CA GLY A 282 0.16 14.34 -2.14
C GLY A 282 0.07 12.86 -1.75
N HIS A 283 -0.97 12.16 -2.22
CA HIS A 283 -1.20 10.72 -2.04
C HIS A 283 -0.91 9.92 -3.32
N ASP A 284 0.26 10.16 -3.90
CA ASP A 284 0.76 9.49 -5.10
C ASP A 284 2.28 9.25 -5.01
N LEU A 285 2.85 8.59 -6.03
CA LEU A 285 4.28 8.34 -6.16
C LEU A 285 4.81 9.13 -7.37
N PRO A 286 5.01 10.46 -7.23
CA PRO A 286 5.30 11.33 -8.36
C PRO A 286 6.75 11.21 -8.80
N LEU A 287 6.96 11.17 -10.12
CA LEU A 287 8.28 10.97 -10.73
C LEU A 287 9.43 11.79 -10.11
N PRO A 288 9.30 13.12 -9.93
CA PRO A 288 10.41 13.93 -9.44
C PRO A 288 10.85 13.57 -8.01
N LEU A 289 9.99 12.89 -7.25
CA LEU A 289 10.25 12.57 -5.85
C LEU A 289 10.77 11.13 -5.66
N LEU A 290 10.57 10.23 -6.63
CA LEU A 290 10.86 8.81 -6.47
C LEU A 290 12.32 8.50 -6.12
N PRO A 291 13.34 9.09 -6.77
CA PRO A 291 14.74 8.83 -6.41
C PRO A 291 15.04 9.25 -4.96
N LYS A 292 14.48 10.37 -4.51
CA LYS A 292 14.64 10.86 -3.14
C LYS A 292 13.94 9.95 -2.12
N LEU A 293 12.75 9.42 -2.44
CA LEU A 293 12.05 8.47 -1.58
C LEU A 293 12.84 7.16 -1.47
N ALA A 294 13.31 6.61 -2.60
CA ALA A 294 14.11 5.39 -2.62
C ALA A 294 15.38 5.55 -1.77
N GLN A 295 16.10 6.66 -1.94
CA GLN A 295 17.28 6.98 -1.14
C GLN A 295 16.99 7.00 0.38
N LYS A 296 15.85 7.57 0.79
CA LYS A 296 15.44 7.56 2.21
C LYS A 296 15.16 6.17 2.74
N VAL A 297 14.57 5.29 1.92
CA VAL A 297 14.35 3.89 2.27
C VAL A 297 15.70 3.16 2.42
N ILE A 298 16.64 3.39 1.50
CA ILE A 298 17.99 2.79 1.54
C ILE A 298 18.74 3.22 2.80
N GLU A 299 18.79 4.52 3.09
CA GLU A 299 19.45 5.06 4.28
C GLU A 299 18.88 4.45 5.57
N HIS A 300 17.55 4.34 5.65
CA HIS A 300 16.89 3.75 6.80
C HIS A 300 17.17 2.24 6.92
N ALA A 301 17.07 1.50 5.83
CA ALA A 301 17.34 0.07 5.81
C ALA A 301 18.81 -0.26 6.16
N ARG A 302 19.77 0.54 5.68
CA ARG A 302 21.19 0.39 6.03
C ARG A 302 21.51 0.73 7.49
N SER A 303 20.73 1.59 8.14
CA SER A 303 20.97 1.95 9.55
C SER A 303 20.64 0.85 10.56
N VAL A 304 20.03 -0.26 10.12
CA VAL A 304 19.63 -1.38 10.99
C VAL A 304 20.33 -2.70 10.65
N GLY A 305 21.16 -2.69 9.59
CA GLY A 305 21.89 -3.84 9.06
C GLY A 305 23.25 -4.01 9.71
#